data_AF-A0A2M8DP61-F1
#
_entry.id   AF-A0A2M8DP61-F1
#
_cell.length_a   1.000
_cell.length_b   1.000
_cell.length_c   1.000
_cell.angle_alpha   90.00
_cell.angle_beta   90.00
_cell.angle_gamma   90.00
#
_symmetry.space_group_name_H-M   'P 1'
#
loop_
_entity.id
_entity.type
_entity.pdbx_description
1 polymer ?
#
loop_
_entity_poly.entity_id
_entity_poly.type
_entity_poly.pdbx_seq_one_letter_code
_entity_poly.pdbx_strand_id
1 'polypeptide(L)'
;MKTRKHFFLIFLVILLMGCSSVKAQTEEIQSTDVLHLILTVKWGNVLEEPINKEAINFNGSISLSGSEDRITLIKEMLFEKHNEDQDKIISKSNPVSWQSLIFNHWDGVRVLVSGSASSTLVVETVQGSLTKTVKEVFEAKKPIVEDLGNGYEIVIHSHPSPKRVLILKTIWGGSESTSAASAPVDFSGEMTVSPGNNLKLLTTLRFEKNQGDKIVSQETTKIKWQSKIYQGQDGLLSSILLNRSLNSEHFVTIKFTDSEVNWQKTYPLSQILHEKIVKEEIPVGERIYQLVIALHQLPNKKLIKVRNKPDVYLLEDGLKKPIISAEVFKSHEFNWSEIETVSEEELDSYAEGEVLNYPDGTLVKGSKAAVYVISEGRKKPIRSAEVFSGLGYKWENIKTIKDAELNQYEPGPIIIRESSHPEGALLRVKGTAGVYQVRGGKLRPIQSKEIFEANKLKWREVLEVTNEQKNKIEIGKELSYPDGTLIKTEGAGVYLIEQGEKRPIKSADDFQSLNYKWRQIKTIPAKTFNALPVGRELIGR
;
A
#
# COMPACT_ATOMS: atom_id res chain seq x y z
N MET A 1 -41.10 13.01 72.07
CA MET A 1 -40.01 13.94 71.70
C MET A 1 -39.32 13.40 70.44
N LYS A 2 -39.30 14.21 69.36
CA LYS A 2 -38.52 14.09 68.10
C LYS A 2 -38.73 12.86 67.18
N THR A 3 -39.56 13.08 66.16
CA THR A 3 -39.37 12.81 64.71
C THR A 3 -38.44 11.66 64.27
N ARG A 4 -39.02 10.60 63.67
CA ARG A 4 -38.34 9.70 62.72
C ARG A 4 -38.71 10.08 61.29
N LYS A 5 -37.75 10.60 60.52
CA LYS A 5 -37.84 10.68 59.05
C LYS A 5 -37.48 9.30 58.47
N HIS A 6 -38.37 8.67 57.71
CA HIS A 6 -38.01 7.61 56.76
C HIS A 6 -38.03 8.25 55.36
N PHE A 7 -36.86 8.34 54.74
CA PHE A 7 -36.68 8.76 53.36
C PHE A 7 -36.79 7.51 52.47
N PHE A 8 -37.70 7.54 51.51
CA PHE A 8 -37.81 6.57 50.43
C PHE A 8 -36.59 6.71 49.51
N LEU A 9 -35.81 5.63 49.32
CA LEU A 9 -34.75 5.55 48.32
C LEU A 9 -35.33 4.88 47.08
N ILE A 10 -35.49 5.65 46.00
CA ILE A 10 -35.87 5.16 44.67
C ILE A 10 -34.67 4.44 44.07
N PHE A 11 -34.77 3.11 43.86
CA PHE A 11 -33.82 2.35 43.07
C PHE A 11 -34.15 2.54 41.58
N LEU A 12 -33.27 3.25 40.86
CA LEU A 12 -33.28 3.34 39.41
C LEU A 12 -32.71 2.04 38.84
N VAL A 13 -33.57 1.18 38.31
CA VAL A 13 -33.17 0.00 37.53
C VAL A 13 -32.74 0.47 36.15
N ILE A 14 -31.43 0.48 35.90
CA ILE A 14 -30.87 0.69 34.55
C ILE A 14 -31.04 -0.61 33.78
N LEU A 15 -31.95 -0.59 32.80
CA LEU A 15 -32.14 -1.66 31.83
C LEU A 15 -30.89 -1.71 30.91
N LEU A 16 -29.99 -2.66 31.16
CA LEU A 16 -28.96 -3.05 30.20
C LEU A 16 -29.66 -3.72 29.01
N MET A 17 -29.95 -2.96 27.96
CA MET A 17 -30.24 -3.54 26.65
C MET A 17 -28.96 -4.21 26.15
N GLY A 18 -28.95 -5.54 26.24
CA GLY A 18 -27.95 -6.37 25.58
C GLY A 18 -27.92 -6.05 24.10
N CYS A 19 -26.77 -5.58 23.63
CA CYS A 19 -26.45 -5.51 22.23
C CYS A 19 -26.37 -6.96 21.72
N SER A 20 -27.46 -7.43 21.10
CA SER A 20 -27.47 -8.70 20.39
C SER A 20 -26.49 -8.57 19.23
N SER A 21 -25.29 -9.16 19.40
CA SER A 21 -24.40 -9.40 18.27
C SER A 21 -25.15 -10.28 17.28
N VAL A 22 -25.64 -9.69 16.19
CA VAL A 22 -26.00 -10.47 15.01
C VAL A 22 -24.70 -11.11 14.56
N LYS A 23 -24.51 -12.39 14.91
CA LYS A 23 -23.56 -13.24 14.21
C LYS A 23 -24.01 -13.22 12.77
N ALA A 24 -23.29 -12.49 11.91
CA ALA A 24 -23.43 -12.64 10.48
C ALA A 24 -23.26 -14.15 10.20
N GLN A 25 -24.32 -14.79 9.72
CA GLN A 25 -24.17 -16.08 9.08
C GLN A 25 -23.20 -15.85 7.93
N THR A 26 -22.02 -16.46 8.01
CA THR A 26 -21.08 -16.44 6.90
C THR A 26 -21.76 -17.20 5.77
N GLU A 27 -22.33 -16.48 4.80
CA GLU A 27 -22.84 -17.10 3.58
C GLU A 27 -21.73 -17.94 2.96
N GLU A 28 -22.05 -19.19 2.64
CA GLU A 28 -21.09 -20.11 2.05
C GLU A 28 -20.68 -19.62 0.66
N ILE A 29 -19.37 -19.47 0.42
CA ILE A 29 -18.83 -19.03 -0.86
C ILE A 29 -19.19 -20.05 -1.95
N GLN A 30 -20.00 -19.61 -2.92
CA GLN A 30 -20.41 -20.37 -4.08
C GLN A 30 -19.33 -20.35 -5.17
N SER A 31 -19.32 -21.35 -6.04
CA SER A 31 -18.31 -21.49 -7.11
C SER A 31 -18.24 -20.28 -8.07
N THR A 32 -19.39 -19.64 -8.30
CA THR A 32 -19.53 -18.49 -9.19
C THR A 32 -19.30 -17.14 -8.51
N ASP A 33 -19.07 -17.12 -7.19
CA ASP A 33 -18.84 -15.87 -6.48
C ASP A 33 -17.54 -15.22 -6.94
N VAL A 34 -17.58 -13.94 -7.27
CA VAL A 34 -16.38 -13.16 -7.59
C VAL A 34 -15.71 -12.76 -6.28
N LEU A 35 -14.49 -13.24 -6.08
CA LEU A 35 -13.66 -12.96 -4.92
C LEU A 35 -12.58 -11.95 -5.28
N HIS A 36 -12.33 -10.99 -4.38
CA HIS A 36 -11.24 -10.04 -4.53
C HIS A 36 -10.23 -10.20 -3.39
N LEU A 37 -8.96 -10.17 -3.76
CA LEU A 37 -7.85 -10.32 -2.82
C LEU A 37 -6.58 -9.68 -3.37
N ILE A 38 -5.77 -9.16 -2.46
CA ILE A 38 -4.38 -8.79 -2.78
C ILE A 38 -3.52 -10.00 -2.44
N LEU A 39 -2.66 -10.41 -3.36
CA LEU A 39 -1.68 -11.48 -3.13
C LEU A 39 -0.29 -10.90 -3.09
N THR A 40 0.47 -11.32 -2.09
CA THR A 40 1.91 -11.15 -2.03
C THR A 40 2.52 -12.49 -2.40
N VAL A 41 3.06 -12.59 -3.62
CA VAL A 41 3.70 -13.80 -4.15
C VAL A 41 5.21 -13.59 -4.10
N LYS A 42 5.92 -14.48 -3.46
CA LYS A 42 7.38 -14.46 -3.36
C LYS A 42 7.95 -15.80 -3.81
N TRP A 43 9.15 -15.77 -4.37
CA TRP A 43 9.92 -16.96 -4.72
C TRP A 43 11.37 -16.74 -4.35
N GLY A 44 12.04 -17.82 -3.97
CA GLY A 44 13.41 -17.73 -3.50
C GLY A 44 13.89 -19.04 -2.90
N ASN A 45 15.03 -18.94 -2.23
CA ASN A 45 15.60 -20.07 -1.50
C ASN A 45 14.69 -20.44 -0.33
N VAL A 46 14.54 -21.75 -0.07
CA VAL A 46 13.95 -22.23 1.19
C VAL A 46 14.67 -21.55 2.34
N LEU A 47 13.88 -20.88 3.17
CA LEU A 47 14.36 -20.35 4.43
C LEU A 47 15.00 -21.51 5.21
N GLU A 48 16.32 -21.41 5.49
CA GLU A 48 17.11 -22.30 6.37
C GLU A 48 18.06 -23.32 5.67
N GLU A 49 18.10 -23.41 4.33
CA GLU A 49 19.03 -24.30 3.62
C GLU A 49 20.33 -23.62 3.13
N PRO A 50 21.45 -24.36 3.01
CA PRO A 50 22.73 -23.82 2.58
C PRO A 50 22.70 -23.27 1.15
N ILE A 51 23.37 -22.13 1.02
CA ILE A 51 23.35 -21.21 -0.11
C ILE A 51 24.03 -21.83 -1.35
N ASN A 52 23.28 -22.02 -2.44
CA ASN A 52 23.90 -22.15 -3.76
C ASN A 52 24.40 -20.77 -4.22
N LYS A 53 25.64 -20.70 -4.70
CA LYS A 53 26.31 -19.44 -5.12
C LYS A 53 26.13 -19.12 -6.60
N GLU A 54 25.27 -19.85 -7.30
CA GLU A 54 24.95 -19.57 -8.70
C GLU A 54 23.63 -18.80 -8.80
N ALA A 55 23.52 -17.96 -9.82
CA ALA A 55 22.30 -17.23 -10.10
C ALA A 55 21.26 -18.17 -10.72
N ILE A 56 19.99 -18.05 -10.30
CA ILE A 56 18.95 -19.02 -10.67
C ILE A 56 17.78 -18.31 -11.30
N ASN A 57 17.33 -18.88 -12.42
CA ASN A 57 16.26 -18.33 -13.22
C ASN A 57 14.89 -18.71 -12.63
N PHE A 58 14.13 -17.70 -12.26
CA PHE A 58 12.75 -17.76 -11.77
C PHE A 58 11.77 -16.99 -12.67
N ASN A 59 12.11 -16.81 -13.95
CA ASN A 59 11.16 -16.30 -14.94
C ASN A 59 9.84 -17.07 -14.81
N GLY A 60 8.75 -16.33 -14.88
CA GLY A 60 7.48 -16.90 -14.47
C GLY A 60 6.29 -15.99 -14.68
N SER A 61 5.14 -16.46 -14.22
CA SER A 61 3.90 -15.70 -14.26
C SER A 61 2.92 -16.14 -13.18
N ILE A 62 1.94 -15.28 -12.92
CA ILE A 62 0.72 -15.61 -12.20
C ILE A 62 -0.49 -15.31 -13.09
N SER A 63 -1.38 -16.30 -13.21
CA SER A 63 -2.52 -16.26 -14.11
C SER A 63 -3.81 -16.77 -13.47
N LEU A 64 -4.93 -16.42 -14.09
CA LEU A 64 -6.28 -16.93 -13.75
C LEU A 64 -6.92 -17.55 -14.99
N SER A 65 -7.67 -18.64 -14.80
CA SER A 65 -8.29 -19.39 -15.91
C SER A 65 -9.60 -18.80 -16.45
N GLY A 66 -10.33 -17.98 -15.69
CA GLY A 66 -11.63 -17.45 -16.12
C GLY A 66 -11.49 -16.29 -17.10
N SER A 67 -12.37 -16.23 -18.10
CA SER A 67 -12.32 -15.21 -19.17
C SER A 67 -12.59 -13.79 -18.68
N GLU A 68 -13.41 -13.64 -17.63
CA GLU A 68 -13.74 -12.36 -17.00
C GLU A 68 -12.89 -12.08 -15.76
N ASP A 69 -12.02 -13.02 -15.38
CA ASP A 69 -11.15 -12.86 -14.23
C ASP A 69 -10.02 -11.89 -14.56
N ARG A 70 -9.65 -11.09 -13.55
CA ARG A 70 -8.64 -10.06 -13.69
C ARG A 70 -7.55 -10.25 -12.64
N ILE A 71 -6.31 -10.16 -13.10
CA ILE A 71 -5.14 -10.01 -12.24
C ILE A 71 -4.34 -8.81 -12.72
N THR A 72 -3.87 -7.98 -11.79
CA THR A 72 -3.11 -6.76 -12.12
C THR A 72 -1.98 -6.56 -11.12
N LEU A 73 -0.80 -6.20 -11.63
CA LEU A 73 0.35 -5.86 -10.81
C LEU A 73 0.06 -4.62 -9.96
N ILE A 74 0.28 -4.74 -8.66
CA ILE A 74 0.35 -3.60 -7.74
C ILE A 74 1.79 -3.10 -7.66
N LYS A 75 2.76 -4.00 -7.45
CA LYS A 75 4.17 -3.62 -7.26
C LYS A 75 5.14 -4.80 -7.39
N GLU A 76 6.35 -4.51 -7.87
CA GLU A 76 7.52 -5.38 -7.82
C GLU A 76 8.10 -5.41 -6.40
N MET A 77 8.48 -6.59 -5.91
CA MET A 77 9.13 -6.75 -4.61
C MET A 77 10.52 -7.32 -4.81
N LEU A 78 11.52 -6.61 -4.27
CA LEU A 78 12.91 -7.08 -4.15
C LEU A 78 13.72 -7.21 -5.45
N PHE A 79 13.12 -6.93 -6.62
CA PHE A 79 13.81 -6.95 -7.93
C PHE A 79 15.09 -6.10 -7.99
N GLU A 80 16.12 -6.63 -8.66
CA GLU A 80 17.43 -6.03 -8.86
C GLU A 80 17.58 -5.41 -10.26
N LYS A 81 17.12 -4.17 -10.44
CA LYS A 81 17.16 -3.46 -11.74
C LYS A 81 18.56 -3.12 -12.31
N HIS A 82 19.66 -3.67 -11.79
CA HIS A 82 21.02 -3.31 -12.21
C HIS A 82 21.62 -4.15 -13.33
N ASN A 83 21.07 -5.32 -13.59
CA ASN A 83 21.25 -5.98 -14.88
C ASN A 83 19.93 -5.73 -15.61
N GLU A 84 19.85 -4.65 -16.39
CA GLU A 84 18.59 -4.13 -16.95
C GLU A 84 17.78 -5.17 -17.78
N ASP A 85 18.37 -6.33 -18.06
CA ASP A 85 17.78 -7.48 -18.77
C ASP A 85 17.42 -8.70 -17.89
N GLN A 86 17.69 -8.69 -16.58
CA GLN A 86 17.52 -9.88 -15.72
C GLN A 86 16.25 -9.87 -14.85
N ASP A 87 15.94 -8.74 -14.21
CA ASP A 87 14.73 -8.59 -13.40
C ASP A 87 13.81 -7.53 -13.98
N LYS A 88 12.68 -7.98 -14.54
CA LYS A 88 11.76 -7.08 -15.24
C LYS A 88 10.36 -7.65 -15.29
N ILE A 89 9.37 -6.77 -15.08
CA ILE A 89 7.98 -7.10 -15.39
C ILE A 89 7.78 -7.10 -16.91
N ILE A 90 7.31 -8.22 -17.43
CA ILE A 90 6.96 -8.41 -18.84
C ILE A 90 5.51 -8.02 -19.10
N SER A 91 4.59 -8.44 -18.23
CA SER A 91 3.17 -8.08 -18.30
C SER A 91 2.64 -7.65 -16.92
N LYS A 92 1.81 -6.60 -16.92
CA LYS A 92 1.16 -6.05 -15.71
C LYS A 92 -0.28 -6.53 -15.52
N SER A 93 -0.80 -7.36 -16.42
CA SER A 93 -2.19 -7.86 -16.45
C SER A 93 -2.24 -9.33 -16.83
N ASN A 94 -3.32 -10.05 -16.52
CA ASN A 94 -3.46 -11.50 -16.74
C ASN A 94 -2.85 -12.01 -18.07
N PRO A 95 -1.80 -12.86 -18.05
CA PRO A 95 -0.98 -13.24 -16.89
C PRO A 95 0.00 -12.11 -16.49
N VAL A 96 0.08 -11.79 -15.20
CA VAL A 96 1.18 -10.94 -14.72
C VAL A 96 2.45 -11.76 -14.80
N SER A 97 3.45 -11.32 -15.56
CA SER A 97 4.65 -12.11 -15.86
C SER A 97 5.93 -11.31 -15.68
N TRP A 98 7.02 -12.03 -15.42
CA TRP A 98 8.31 -11.45 -15.07
C TRP A 98 9.48 -12.27 -15.60
N GLN A 99 10.58 -11.56 -15.77
CA GLN A 99 11.93 -12.11 -15.71
C GLN A 99 12.46 -11.89 -14.30
N SER A 100 13.06 -12.92 -13.70
CA SER A 100 13.67 -12.85 -12.38
C SER A 100 14.87 -13.79 -12.31
N LEU A 101 16.04 -13.25 -12.01
CA LEU A 101 17.26 -13.99 -11.80
C LEU A 101 17.77 -13.72 -10.38
N ILE A 102 17.50 -14.67 -9.48
CA ILE A 102 17.84 -14.49 -8.07
C ILE A 102 19.25 -14.99 -7.75
N PHE A 103 19.89 -14.33 -6.80
CA PHE A 103 21.19 -14.69 -6.24
C PHE A 103 21.09 -14.65 -4.72
N ASN A 104 20.75 -15.79 -4.11
CA ASN A 104 20.61 -15.91 -2.65
C ASN A 104 19.75 -14.81 -1.99
N HIS A 105 18.68 -14.42 -2.67
CA HIS A 105 17.68 -13.50 -2.18
C HIS A 105 16.30 -13.95 -2.66
N TRP A 106 15.28 -13.25 -2.19
CA TRP A 106 13.91 -13.46 -2.58
C TRP A 106 13.49 -12.36 -3.54
N ASP A 107 12.72 -12.74 -4.54
CA ASP A 107 11.97 -11.82 -5.39
C ASP A 107 10.48 -12.04 -5.19
N GLY A 108 9.67 -11.12 -5.71
CA GLY A 108 8.24 -11.29 -5.67
C GLY A 108 7.46 -10.22 -6.40
N VAL A 109 6.15 -10.44 -6.46
CA VAL A 109 5.18 -9.44 -6.92
C VAL A 109 4.02 -9.35 -5.95
N ARG A 110 3.46 -8.15 -5.85
CA ARG A 110 2.13 -7.95 -5.27
C ARG A 110 1.13 -7.72 -6.38
N VAL A 111 0.02 -8.45 -6.36
CA VAL A 111 -1.02 -8.41 -7.39
C VAL A 111 -2.41 -8.25 -6.77
N LEU A 112 -3.30 -7.60 -7.50
CA LEU A 112 -4.73 -7.59 -7.22
C LEU A 112 -5.40 -8.68 -8.06
N VAL A 113 -6.15 -9.55 -7.41
CA VAL A 113 -6.92 -10.63 -8.02
C VAL A 113 -8.41 -10.33 -7.87
N SER A 114 -9.16 -10.47 -8.95
CA SER A 114 -10.62 -10.55 -8.98
C SER A 114 -11.00 -11.75 -9.85
N GLY A 115 -11.51 -12.82 -9.26
CA GLY A 115 -11.86 -14.01 -10.04
C GLY A 115 -12.96 -14.83 -9.39
N SER A 116 -13.61 -15.66 -10.19
CA SER A 116 -14.62 -16.60 -9.69
C SER A 116 -13.99 -17.57 -8.68
N ALA A 117 -14.74 -17.96 -7.65
CA ALA A 117 -14.22 -18.81 -6.58
C ALA A 117 -13.66 -20.16 -7.10
N SER A 118 -14.26 -20.72 -8.15
CA SER A 118 -13.80 -21.95 -8.81
C SER A 118 -12.69 -21.76 -9.84
N SER A 119 -12.31 -20.53 -10.18
CA SER A 119 -11.25 -20.28 -11.14
C SER A 119 -9.92 -20.79 -10.62
N THR A 120 -9.12 -21.34 -11.52
CA THR A 120 -7.77 -21.79 -11.22
C THR A 120 -6.82 -20.59 -11.24
N LEU A 121 -6.04 -20.46 -10.17
CA LEU A 121 -4.90 -19.58 -10.02
C LEU A 121 -3.63 -20.42 -10.15
N VAL A 122 -2.77 -20.04 -11.08
CA VAL A 122 -1.49 -20.72 -11.32
C VAL A 122 -0.37 -19.71 -11.14
N VAL A 123 0.57 -20.02 -10.25
CA VAL A 123 1.90 -19.40 -10.22
C VAL A 123 2.85 -20.38 -10.88
N GLU A 124 3.49 -19.98 -11.96
CA GLU A 124 4.43 -20.79 -12.71
C GLU A 124 5.79 -20.11 -12.75
N THR A 125 6.84 -20.86 -12.51
CA THR A 125 8.23 -20.45 -12.65
C THR A 125 9.00 -21.53 -13.40
N VAL A 126 10.18 -21.19 -13.92
CA VAL A 126 11.10 -22.19 -14.50
C VAL A 126 11.45 -23.31 -13.51
N GLN A 127 11.40 -23.04 -12.19
CA GLN A 127 11.73 -24.01 -11.15
C GLN A 127 10.55 -24.90 -10.72
N GLY A 128 9.31 -24.56 -11.11
CA GLY A 128 8.11 -25.29 -10.73
C GLY A 128 6.89 -24.40 -10.62
N SER A 129 5.75 -24.99 -10.24
CA SER A 129 4.46 -24.29 -10.22
C SER A 129 3.63 -24.62 -8.97
N LEU A 130 2.77 -23.67 -8.61
CA LEU A 130 1.77 -23.80 -7.56
C LEU A 130 0.40 -23.51 -8.18
N THR A 131 -0.51 -24.50 -8.08
CA THR A 131 -1.88 -24.39 -8.59
C THR A 131 -2.87 -24.49 -7.45
N LYS A 132 -3.78 -23.51 -7.37
CA LYS A 132 -4.88 -23.44 -6.39
C LYS A 132 -6.13 -22.87 -7.04
N THR A 133 -7.28 -23.07 -6.44
CA THR A 133 -8.48 -22.27 -6.76
C THR A 133 -8.41 -20.90 -6.09
N VAL A 134 -9.11 -19.92 -6.64
CA VAL A 134 -9.24 -18.59 -5.99
C VAL A 134 -9.84 -18.73 -4.59
N LYS A 135 -10.80 -19.65 -4.39
CA LYS A 135 -11.40 -19.95 -3.08
C LYS A 135 -10.35 -20.43 -2.07
N GLU A 136 -9.52 -21.41 -2.43
CA GLU A 136 -8.49 -21.94 -1.54
C GLU A 136 -7.52 -20.84 -1.08
N VAL A 137 -7.11 -19.96 -1.99
CA VAL A 137 -6.20 -18.85 -1.66
C VAL A 137 -6.90 -17.79 -0.81
N PHE A 138 -8.18 -17.51 -1.08
CA PHE A 138 -8.99 -16.57 -0.31
C PHE A 138 -9.22 -17.03 1.13
N GLU A 139 -9.43 -18.33 1.36
CA GLU A 139 -9.70 -18.91 2.67
C GLU A 139 -8.42 -19.22 3.48
N ALA A 140 -7.23 -19.09 2.85
CA ALA A 140 -5.96 -19.37 3.49
C ALA A 140 -5.70 -18.45 4.69
N LYS A 141 -5.59 -19.03 5.89
CA LYS A 141 -5.28 -18.30 7.14
C LYS A 141 -3.78 -18.14 7.40
N LYS A 142 -2.97 -18.92 6.69
CA LYS A 142 -1.51 -18.92 6.76
C LYS A 142 -0.96 -18.81 5.34
N PRO A 143 0.29 -18.38 5.18
CA PRO A 143 0.94 -18.38 3.87
C PRO A 143 0.89 -19.79 3.27
N ILE A 144 0.56 -19.87 1.98
CA ILE A 144 0.68 -21.11 1.21
C ILE A 144 2.14 -21.20 0.77
N VAL A 145 2.81 -22.29 1.11
CA VAL A 145 4.20 -22.55 0.78
C VAL A 145 4.26 -23.79 -0.11
N GLU A 146 4.90 -23.66 -1.27
CA GLU A 146 5.18 -24.75 -2.20
C GLU A 146 6.70 -24.93 -2.28
N ASP A 147 7.18 -26.10 -1.86
CA ASP A 147 8.58 -26.50 -2.02
C ASP A 147 8.79 -26.99 -3.47
N LEU A 148 9.68 -26.31 -4.21
CA LEU A 148 9.99 -26.63 -5.60
C LEU A 148 11.11 -27.69 -5.71
N GLY A 149 11.69 -28.11 -4.59
CA GLY A 149 12.89 -28.93 -4.52
C GLY A 149 14.17 -28.10 -4.68
N ASN A 150 15.32 -28.74 -4.42
CA ASN A 150 16.66 -28.15 -4.52
C ASN A 150 16.88 -26.88 -3.67
N GLY A 151 16.11 -26.73 -2.58
CA GLY A 151 16.21 -25.58 -1.69
C GLY A 151 15.55 -24.31 -2.23
N TYR A 152 14.48 -24.43 -3.03
CA TYR A 152 13.64 -23.29 -3.45
C TYR A 152 12.17 -23.45 -3.11
N GLU A 153 11.47 -22.34 -2.91
CA GLU A 153 10.03 -22.34 -2.62
C GLU A 153 9.29 -21.15 -3.25
N ILE A 154 7.96 -21.30 -3.40
CA ILE A 154 7.01 -20.22 -3.68
C ILE A 154 6.17 -20.00 -2.43
N VAL A 155 6.00 -18.74 -2.03
CA VAL A 155 5.18 -18.36 -0.88
C VAL A 155 4.13 -17.35 -1.30
N ILE A 156 2.86 -17.68 -1.05
CA ILE A 156 1.71 -16.80 -1.27
C ILE A 156 1.10 -16.38 0.06
N HIS A 157 1.09 -15.07 0.32
CA HIS A 157 0.23 -14.48 1.36
C HIS A 157 -0.99 -13.86 0.70
N SER A 158 -2.17 -14.17 1.23
CA SER A 158 -3.43 -13.63 0.73
C SER A 158 -4.01 -12.59 1.69
N HIS A 159 -4.61 -11.55 1.10
CA HIS A 159 -5.28 -10.47 1.80
C HIS A 159 -6.68 -10.27 1.18
N PRO A 160 -7.67 -11.05 1.63
CA PRO A 160 -9.05 -10.94 1.20
C PRO A 160 -9.62 -9.53 1.37
N SER A 161 -10.42 -9.07 0.41
CA SER A 161 -11.15 -7.82 0.51
C SER A 161 -12.48 -7.94 -0.22
N PRO A 162 -13.64 -7.79 0.43
CA PRO A 162 -14.92 -7.94 -0.27
C PRO A 162 -15.20 -6.80 -1.26
N LYS A 163 -14.35 -5.75 -1.29
CA LYS A 163 -14.44 -4.58 -2.17
C LYS A 163 -15.86 -3.99 -2.28
N ARG A 164 -16.53 -3.86 -1.12
CA ARG A 164 -17.86 -3.24 -1.00
C ARG A 164 -17.83 -1.72 -1.02
N VAL A 165 -16.68 -1.10 -0.81
CA VAL A 165 -16.52 0.35 -0.90
C VAL A 165 -15.49 0.69 -1.96
N LEU A 166 -15.90 1.52 -2.92
CA LEU A 166 -15.01 2.19 -3.86
C LEU A 166 -15.16 3.69 -3.67
N ILE A 167 -14.04 4.39 -3.53
CA ILE A 167 -14.03 5.86 -3.55
C ILE A 167 -13.45 6.28 -4.89
N LEU A 168 -14.18 7.09 -5.63
CA LEU A 168 -13.83 7.53 -6.97
C LEU A 168 -13.55 9.04 -6.98
N LYS A 169 -12.46 9.41 -7.64
CA LYS A 169 -12.21 10.76 -8.13
C LYS A 169 -12.69 10.82 -9.58
N THR A 170 -13.73 11.58 -9.83
CA THR A 170 -14.27 11.82 -11.17
C THR A 170 -14.01 13.26 -11.53
N ILE A 171 -13.12 13.50 -12.49
CA ILE A 171 -12.61 14.82 -12.84
C ILE A 171 -12.87 15.08 -14.31
N TRP A 172 -13.37 16.26 -14.66
CA TRP A 172 -13.61 16.67 -16.04
C TRP A 172 -13.04 18.07 -16.28
N GLY A 173 -12.63 18.35 -17.50
CA GLY A 173 -12.19 19.68 -17.89
C GLY A 173 -11.15 19.69 -19.00
N GLY A 174 -10.55 20.86 -19.21
CA GLY A 174 -9.61 21.10 -20.31
C GLY A 174 -8.33 20.27 -20.15
N SER A 175 -7.79 19.82 -21.27
CA SER A 175 -6.41 19.33 -21.33
C SER A 175 -5.43 20.52 -21.32
N GLU A 176 -4.16 20.28 -21.00
CA GLU A 176 -3.10 21.31 -20.95
C GLU A 176 -2.92 22.08 -22.29
N SER A 177 -3.56 21.66 -23.38
CA SER A 177 -3.52 22.30 -24.71
C SER A 177 -4.69 23.25 -25.03
N THR A 178 -5.60 23.51 -24.10
CA THR A 178 -6.76 24.39 -24.35
C THR A 178 -6.39 25.87 -24.13
N SER A 179 -6.48 26.69 -25.19
CA SER A 179 -6.05 28.10 -25.15
C SER A 179 -7.02 29.00 -24.36
N ALA A 180 -6.44 30.03 -23.73
CA ALA A 180 -7.02 30.81 -22.63
C ALA A 180 -8.19 31.76 -22.98
N ALA A 181 -8.62 31.87 -24.24
CA ALA A 181 -9.46 32.99 -24.71
C ALA A 181 -10.84 32.55 -25.22
N SER A 182 -11.54 31.67 -24.51
CA SER A 182 -12.82 31.15 -24.96
C SER A 182 -13.93 31.17 -23.92
N ALA A 183 -15.18 31.18 -24.41
CA ALA A 183 -16.37 31.05 -23.57
C ALA A 183 -16.31 29.73 -22.78
N PRO A 184 -16.80 29.72 -21.52
CA PRO A 184 -16.84 28.51 -20.71
C PRO A 184 -17.76 27.48 -21.35
N VAL A 185 -17.38 26.21 -21.22
CA VAL A 185 -18.23 25.08 -21.62
C VAL A 185 -18.94 24.53 -20.40
N ASP A 186 -20.25 24.28 -20.53
CA ASP A 186 -21.08 23.79 -19.45
C ASP A 186 -21.00 22.26 -19.35
N PHE A 187 -20.32 21.79 -18.30
CA PHE A 187 -20.21 20.38 -17.93
C PHE A 187 -21.19 20.01 -16.80
N SER A 188 -22.34 20.69 -16.69
CA SER A 188 -23.42 20.27 -15.81
C SER A 188 -23.89 18.86 -16.17
N GLY A 189 -24.15 18.06 -15.14
CA GLY A 189 -24.33 16.63 -15.35
C GLY A 189 -24.83 15.85 -14.15
N GLU A 190 -24.83 14.54 -14.32
CA GLU A 190 -25.17 13.58 -13.28
C GLU A 190 -24.26 12.35 -13.29
N MET A 191 -24.05 11.79 -12.10
CA MET A 191 -23.38 10.52 -11.85
C MET A 191 -24.40 9.59 -11.25
N THR A 192 -24.53 8.39 -11.80
CA THR A 192 -25.39 7.33 -11.27
C THR A 192 -24.64 6.03 -11.07
N VAL A 193 -25.11 5.21 -10.14
CA VAL A 193 -24.58 3.86 -9.90
C VAL A 193 -25.63 2.79 -10.16
N SER A 194 -25.19 1.55 -10.34
CA SER A 194 -26.11 0.42 -10.55
C SER A 194 -27.12 0.28 -9.39
N PRO A 195 -28.38 -0.15 -9.67
CA PRO A 195 -29.46 -0.18 -8.68
C PRO A 195 -29.14 -0.95 -7.40
N GLY A 196 -29.67 -0.49 -6.26
CA GLY A 196 -29.50 -1.14 -4.96
C GLY A 196 -28.20 -0.81 -4.24
N ASN A 197 -27.36 0.05 -4.81
CA ASN A 197 -26.10 0.53 -4.21
C ASN A 197 -26.23 2.01 -3.81
N ASN A 198 -25.39 2.45 -2.87
CA ASN A 198 -25.43 3.81 -2.35
C ASN A 198 -24.27 4.64 -2.89
N LEU A 199 -24.59 5.74 -3.55
CA LEU A 199 -23.67 6.78 -4.00
C LEU A 199 -23.73 7.96 -3.02
N LYS A 200 -22.58 8.37 -2.51
CA LYS A 200 -22.45 9.49 -1.58
C LYS A 200 -21.36 10.43 -2.05
N LEU A 201 -21.69 11.71 -2.16
CA LEU A 201 -20.69 12.75 -2.36
C LEU A 201 -19.89 12.90 -1.07
N LEU A 202 -18.56 12.86 -1.19
CA LEU A 202 -17.66 13.18 -0.08
C LEU A 202 -17.29 14.66 -0.12
N THR A 203 -16.89 15.16 -1.30
CA THR A 203 -16.58 16.57 -1.53
C THR A 203 -16.50 16.88 -3.02
N THR A 204 -16.66 18.14 -3.39
CA THR A 204 -16.36 18.66 -4.72
C THR A 204 -14.87 18.92 -4.85
N LEU A 205 -14.30 18.64 -6.01
CA LEU A 205 -12.91 18.92 -6.33
C LEU A 205 -12.87 20.14 -7.25
N ARG A 206 -12.13 21.17 -6.84
CA ARG A 206 -11.80 22.36 -7.65
C ARG A 206 -12.97 23.28 -8.07
N PHE A 207 -14.21 22.97 -7.70
CA PHE A 207 -15.38 23.82 -7.98
C PHE A 207 -15.18 25.29 -7.60
N GLU A 208 -15.41 26.19 -8.55
CA GLU A 208 -15.38 27.62 -8.33
C GLU A 208 -16.79 28.18 -8.11
N LYS A 209 -17.20 28.29 -6.83
CA LYS A 209 -18.53 28.85 -6.46
C LYS A 209 -18.85 30.21 -7.08
N ASN A 210 -17.83 31.04 -7.28
CA ASN A 210 -17.98 32.37 -7.90
C ASN A 210 -18.29 32.29 -9.41
N GLN A 211 -18.03 31.15 -10.04
CA GLN A 211 -18.29 30.84 -11.44
C GLN A 211 -19.61 30.06 -11.63
N GLY A 212 -20.30 29.74 -10.54
CA GLY A 212 -21.63 29.13 -10.52
C GLY A 212 -21.66 27.64 -10.17
N ASP A 213 -20.50 27.04 -9.89
CA ASP A 213 -20.42 25.59 -9.66
C ASP A 213 -21.05 25.20 -8.33
N LYS A 214 -21.90 24.17 -8.39
CA LYS A 214 -22.62 23.66 -7.22
C LYS A 214 -23.17 22.28 -7.44
N ILE A 215 -23.40 21.59 -6.33
CA ILE A 215 -24.23 20.38 -6.30
C ILE A 215 -25.70 20.81 -6.36
N VAL A 216 -26.44 20.23 -7.30
CA VAL A 216 -27.87 20.49 -7.51
C VAL A 216 -28.72 19.59 -6.63
N SER A 217 -28.41 18.29 -6.61
CA SER A 217 -29.09 17.30 -5.77
C SER A 217 -28.19 16.10 -5.48
N GLN A 218 -28.50 15.41 -4.38
CA GLN A 218 -27.90 14.15 -4.01
C GLN A 218 -29.00 13.21 -3.54
N GLU A 219 -29.15 12.10 -4.26
CA GLU A 219 -30.04 10.98 -3.96
C GLU A 219 -29.19 9.75 -3.67
N THR A 220 -29.82 8.68 -3.20
CA THR A 220 -29.13 7.43 -2.83
C THR A 220 -28.30 6.83 -3.96
N THR A 221 -28.72 6.97 -5.22
CA THR A 221 -28.04 6.37 -6.39
C THR A 221 -27.53 7.40 -7.38
N LYS A 222 -27.64 8.70 -7.07
CA LYS A 222 -27.43 9.78 -8.03
C LYS A 222 -26.89 11.06 -7.40
N ILE A 223 -25.92 11.68 -8.05
CA ILE A 223 -25.45 13.05 -7.75
C ILE A 223 -25.65 13.90 -9.00
N LYS A 224 -26.23 15.09 -8.86
CA LYS A 224 -26.36 16.09 -9.93
C LYS A 224 -25.56 17.34 -9.60
N TRP A 225 -24.92 17.93 -10.59
CA TRP A 225 -24.13 19.16 -10.42
C TRP A 225 -24.34 20.15 -11.56
N GLN A 226 -23.96 21.39 -11.29
CA GLN A 226 -23.67 22.42 -12.27
C GLN A 226 -22.19 22.75 -12.19
N SER A 227 -21.51 22.75 -13.33
CA SER A 227 -20.06 23.02 -13.44
C SER A 227 -19.77 23.68 -14.78
N LYS A 228 -19.12 24.85 -14.77
CA LYS A 228 -18.73 25.58 -15.97
C LYS A 228 -17.21 25.64 -16.07
N ILE A 229 -16.67 25.01 -17.11
CA ILE A 229 -15.22 24.95 -17.32
C ILE A 229 -14.77 26.14 -18.16
N TYR A 230 -14.10 27.10 -17.51
CA TYR A 230 -13.40 28.20 -18.18
C TYR A 230 -11.97 27.78 -18.57
N GLN A 231 -11.19 27.42 -17.57
CA GLN A 231 -9.83 26.87 -17.67
C GLN A 231 -9.65 25.87 -16.53
N GLY A 232 -8.92 24.77 -16.76
CA GLY A 232 -8.66 23.79 -15.72
C GLY A 232 -9.69 22.66 -15.65
N GLN A 233 -9.93 22.16 -14.45
CA GLN A 233 -10.64 20.90 -14.21
C GLN A 233 -11.44 20.96 -12.92
N ASP A 234 -12.67 20.47 -12.98
CA ASP A 234 -13.55 20.24 -11.84
C ASP A 234 -13.72 18.75 -11.58
N GLY A 235 -14.28 18.40 -10.43
CA GLY A 235 -14.64 17.02 -10.18
C GLY A 235 -15.43 16.75 -8.92
N LEU A 236 -15.65 15.46 -8.68
CA LEU A 236 -16.26 14.93 -7.46
C LEU A 236 -15.34 13.89 -6.85
N LEU A 237 -15.23 13.92 -5.52
CA LEU A 237 -14.83 12.77 -4.74
C LEU A 237 -16.11 12.12 -4.20
N SER A 238 -16.37 10.88 -4.59
CA SER A 238 -17.59 10.16 -4.23
C SER A 238 -17.29 8.75 -3.74
N SER A 239 -18.08 8.25 -2.79
CA SER A 239 -18.02 6.87 -2.34
C SER A 239 -19.22 6.09 -2.88
N ILE A 240 -18.95 4.89 -3.39
CA ILE A 240 -19.93 3.90 -3.80
C ILE A 240 -19.88 2.77 -2.78
N LEU A 241 -20.96 2.60 -2.03
CA LEU A 241 -21.17 1.48 -1.12
C LEU A 241 -22.06 0.45 -1.80
N LEU A 242 -21.49 -0.72 -2.08
CA LEU A 242 -22.14 -1.84 -2.70
C LEU A 242 -22.92 -2.66 -1.67
N ASN A 243 -24.10 -3.14 -2.05
CA ASN A 243 -24.90 -4.00 -1.18
C ASN A 243 -24.32 -5.41 -1.00
N ARG A 244 -23.43 -5.82 -1.90
CA ARG A 244 -22.71 -7.10 -1.89
C ARG A 244 -21.30 -6.92 -2.45
N SER A 245 -20.52 -8.00 -2.49
CA SER A 245 -19.19 -7.97 -3.10
C SER A 245 -19.24 -7.54 -4.57
N LEU A 246 -18.22 -6.82 -5.01
CA LEU A 246 -18.14 -6.32 -6.39
C LEU A 246 -18.21 -7.47 -7.41
N ASN A 247 -18.90 -7.25 -8.53
CA ASN A 247 -19.07 -8.22 -9.62
C ASN A 247 -19.42 -7.47 -10.93
N SER A 248 -19.74 -8.21 -12.00
CA SER A 248 -20.03 -7.66 -13.33
C SER A 248 -21.32 -6.81 -13.41
N GLU A 249 -22.23 -6.88 -12.45
CA GLU A 249 -23.46 -6.07 -12.43
C GLU A 249 -23.23 -4.63 -11.95
N HIS A 250 -22.05 -4.37 -11.38
CA HIS A 250 -21.73 -3.10 -10.74
C HIS A 250 -21.05 -2.13 -11.70
N PHE A 251 -21.66 -0.96 -11.88
CA PHE A 251 -21.17 0.08 -12.77
C PHE A 251 -21.45 1.48 -12.21
N VAL A 252 -20.75 2.47 -12.78
CA VAL A 252 -21.03 3.91 -12.64
C VAL A 252 -21.26 4.52 -14.01
N THR A 253 -22.23 5.40 -14.12
CA THR A 253 -22.53 6.14 -15.36
C THR A 253 -22.29 7.62 -15.11
N ILE A 254 -21.57 8.27 -16.01
CA ILE A 254 -21.38 9.72 -16.03
C ILE A 254 -22.14 10.27 -17.23
N LYS A 255 -22.90 11.33 -17.01
CA LYS A 255 -23.68 12.03 -18.04
C LYS A 255 -23.49 13.54 -17.92
N PHE A 256 -23.15 14.20 -19.01
CA PHE A 256 -23.19 15.65 -19.16
C PHE A 256 -24.44 16.03 -19.95
N THR A 257 -25.24 16.93 -19.40
CA THR A 257 -26.62 17.17 -19.86
C THR A 257 -26.79 18.44 -20.69
N ASP A 258 -25.80 19.33 -20.70
CA ASP A 258 -25.85 20.53 -21.53
C ASP A 258 -25.90 20.14 -23.02
N SER A 259 -26.59 20.94 -23.83
CA SER A 259 -26.76 20.66 -25.26
C SER A 259 -25.46 20.68 -26.06
N GLU A 260 -24.45 21.44 -25.63
CA GLU A 260 -23.16 21.53 -26.29
C GLU A 260 -22.33 20.25 -26.08
N VAL A 261 -22.39 19.67 -24.88
CA VAL A 261 -21.60 18.49 -24.50
C VAL A 261 -22.37 17.19 -24.77
N ASN A 262 -23.64 17.11 -24.34
CA ASN A 262 -24.58 16.00 -24.50
C ASN A 262 -23.90 14.61 -24.60
N TRP A 263 -23.23 14.21 -23.52
CA TRP A 263 -22.36 13.05 -23.51
C TRP A 263 -22.70 12.11 -22.36
N GLN A 264 -22.59 10.80 -22.57
CA GLN A 264 -22.82 9.81 -21.53
C GLN A 264 -21.98 8.54 -21.77
N LYS A 265 -21.43 7.95 -20.69
CA LYS A 265 -20.82 6.62 -20.73
C LYS A 265 -20.97 5.88 -19.41
N THR A 266 -21.00 4.56 -19.50
CA THR A 266 -21.07 3.63 -18.36
C THR A 266 -19.76 2.88 -18.22
N TYR A 267 -19.28 2.76 -16.99
CA TYR A 267 -18.00 2.14 -16.65
C TYR A 267 -18.22 1.02 -15.63
N PRO A 268 -17.82 -0.22 -15.93
CA PRO A 268 -17.79 -1.30 -14.94
C PRO A 268 -16.87 -0.93 -13.77
N LEU A 269 -17.33 -1.12 -12.53
CA LEU A 269 -16.51 -0.82 -11.36
C LEU A 269 -15.31 -1.78 -11.22
N SER A 270 -15.43 -3.00 -11.72
CA SER A 270 -14.32 -3.97 -11.83
C SER A 270 -13.20 -3.48 -12.73
N GLN A 271 -13.54 -2.78 -13.83
CA GLN A 271 -12.56 -2.14 -14.71
C GLN A 271 -11.77 -1.08 -13.94
N ILE A 272 -12.46 -0.13 -13.29
CA ILE A 272 -11.84 0.96 -12.53
C ILE A 272 -10.97 0.41 -11.39
N LEU A 273 -11.40 -0.66 -10.72
CA LEU A 273 -10.64 -1.31 -9.66
C LEU A 273 -9.28 -1.83 -10.14
N HIS A 274 -9.21 -2.41 -11.34
CA HIS A 274 -7.97 -2.98 -11.90
C HIS A 274 -7.11 -1.95 -12.63
N GLU A 275 -7.71 -1.11 -13.48
CA GLU A 275 -6.99 -0.08 -14.23
C GLU A 275 -6.55 1.10 -13.34
N LYS A 276 -7.18 1.25 -12.16
CA LYS A 276 -7.01 2.36 -11.19
C LYS A 276 -7.39 3.73 -11.73
N ILE A 277 -7.45 3.90 -13.04
CA ILE A 277 -7.80 5.11 -13.75
C ILE A 277 -8.36 4.75 -15.11
N VAL A 278 -9.47 5.38 -15.46
CA VAL A 278 -10.04 5.39 -16.80
C VAL A 278 -10.01 6.83 -17.28
N LYS A 279 -9.58 7.03 -18.54
CA LYS A 279 -9.56 8.34 -19.18
C LYS A 279 -10.43 8.28 -20.43
N GLU A 280 -11.21 9.33 -20.63
CA GLU A 280 -12.04 9.50 -21.80
C GLU A 280 -11.81 10.88 -22.41
N GLU A 281 -11.74 10.94 -23.74
CA GLU A 281 -11.77 12.20 -24.47
C GLU A 281 -13.21 12.56 -24.83
N ILE A 282 -13.58 13.81 -24.57
CA ILE A 282 -14.92 14.36 -24.82
C ILE A 282 -14.75 15.50 -25.83
N PRO A 283 -15.00 15.24 -27.12
CA PRO A 283 -14.96 16.29 -28.14
C PRO A 283 -16.17 17.21 -27.99
N VAL A 284 -15.92 18.52 -27.92
CA VAL A 284 -16.93 19.58 -27.86
C VAL A 284 -16.54 20.65 -28.87
N GLY A 285 -17.22 20.65 -30.02
CA GLY A 285 -16.80 21.45 -31.18
C GLY A 285 -15.38 21.05 -31.64
N GLU A 286 -14.48 22.03 -31.69
CA GLU A 286 -13.06 21.82 -32.05
C GLU A 286 -12.15 21.50 -30.85
N ARG A 287 -12.70 21.48 -29.62
CA ARG A 287 -11.93 21.24 -28.40
C ARG A 287 -12.11 19.81 -27.92
N ILE A 288 -11.05 19.28 -27.31
CA ILE A 288 -11.07 17.98 -26.64
C ILE A 288 -10.91 18.22 -25.15
N TYR A 289 -11.94 17.84 -24.39
CA TYR A 289 -11.92 17.79 -22.94
C TYR A 289 -11.59 16.37 -22.49
N GLN A 290 -11.22 16.21 -21.23
CA GLN A 290 -10.92 14.91 -20.65
C GLN A 290 -11.82 14.64 -19.46
N LEU A 291 -12.39 13.44 -19.40
CA LEU A 291 -12.95 12.85 -18.18
C LEU A 291 -11.96 11.83 -17.64
N VAL A 292 -11.68 11.90 -16.34
CA VAL A 292 -10.82 10.98 -15.60
C VAL A 292 -11.63 10.39 -14.45
N ILE A 293 -11.74 9.07 -14.41
CA ILE A 293 -12.31 8.34 -13.28
C ILE A 293 -11.19 7.51 -12.65
N ALA A 294 -10.75 7.91 -11.45
CA ALA A 294 -9.67 7.25 -10.74
C ALA A 294 -10.14 6.68 -9.41
N LEU A 295 -9.64 5.51 -9.05
CA LEU A 295 -9.79 4.98 -7.70
C LEU A 295 -9.02 5.87 -6.73
N HIS A 296 -9.71 6.49 -5.77
CA HIS A 296 -9.07 7.23 -4.70
C HIS A 296 -8.35 6.28 -3.78
N GLN A 297 -7.05 6.51 -3.61
CA GLN A 297 -6.22 5.89 -2.60
C GLN A 297 -5.35 6.99 -2.00
N LEU A 298 -5.20 6.98 -0.68
CA LEU A 298 -4.21 7.78 0.00
C LEU A 298 -2.81 7.29 -0.37
N PRO A 299 -1.81 8.18 -0.40
CA PRO A 299 -0.45 7.78 -0.73
C PRO A 299 0.12 6.71 0.20
N ASN A 300 1.04 5.92 -0.33
CA ASN A 300 1.79 4.90 0.39
C ASN A 300 2.49 5.51 1.60
N LYS A 301 2.61 4.72 2.68
CA LYS A 301 3.20 5.10 3.95
C LYS A 301 2.43 6.17 4.75
N LYS A 302 1.20 6.51 4.35
CA LYS A 302 0.30 7.32 5.18
C LYS A 302 -0.14 6.57 6.43
N LEU A 303 -0.20 7.28 7.55
CA LEU A 303 -0.79 6.81 8.80
C LEU A 303 -2.24 7.27 8.84
N ILE A 304 -3.17 6.37 9.12
CA ILE A 304 -4.60 6.68 9.14
C ILE A 304 -5.29 6.15 10.39
N LYS A 305 -6.39 6.81 10.77
CA LYS A 305 -7.31 6.33 11.81
C LYS A 305 -8.75 6.76 11.51
N VAL A 306 -9.71 6.05 12.09
CA VAL A 306 -11.10 6.51 12.14
C VAL A 306 -11.28 7.46 13.33
N ARG A 307 -12.06 8.52 13.14
CA ARG A 307 -12.37 9.48 14.20
C ARG A 307 -12.94 8.75 15.42
N ASN A 308 -12.45 9.11 16.61
CA ASN A 308 -12.87 8.52 17.90
C ASN A 308 -12.60 7.00 18.07
N LYS A 309 -11.91 6.35 17.14
CA LYS A 309 -11.36 5.00 17.34
C LYS A 309 -9.87 5.09 17.72
N PRO A 310 -9.38 4.20 18.59
CA PRO A 310 -7.97 4.22 19.02
C PRO A 310 -7.03 3.65 17.97
N ASP A 311 -7.52 2.75 17.12
CA ASP A 311 -6.70 1.99 16.18
C ASP A 311 -6.07 2.89 15.10
N VAL A 312 -4.78 2.67 14.86
CA VAL A 312 -3.97 3.36 13.86
C VAL A 312 -3.44 2.34 12.87
N TYR A 313 -3.46 2.71 11.60
CA TYR A 313 -3.01 1.85 10.51
C TYR A 313 -1.95 2.55 9.69
N LEU A 314 -0.96 1.79 9.21
CA LEU A 314 -0.06 2.22 8.15
C LEU A 314 -0.62 1.72 6.82
N LEU A 315 -0.80 2.63 5.85
CA LEU A 315 -1.08 2.24 4.48
C LEU A 315 0.22 1.81 3.80
N GLU A 316 0.26 0.57 3.32
CA GLU A 316 1.43 0.01 2.65
C GLU A 316 1.02 -0.86 1.46
N ASP A 317 1.34 -0.39 0.25
CA ASP A 317 1.21 -1.13 -1.00
C ASP A 317 -0.20 -1.75 -1.18
N GLY A 318 -1.23 -0.93 -0.94
CA GLY A 318 -2.65 -1.28 -1.06
C GLY A 318 -3.29 -1.92 0.18
N LEU A 319 -2.50 -2.18 1.22
CA LEU A 319 -2.96 -2.77 2.48
C LEU A 319 -3.04 -1.71 3.59
N LYS A 320 -3.99 -1.87 4.52
CA LYS A 320 -3.96 -1.21 5.84
C LYS A 320 -3.34 -2.16 6.85
N LYS A 321 -2.19 -1.80 7.40
CA LYS A 321 -1.47 -2.61 8.41
C LYS A 321 -1.77 -2.07 9.80
N PRO A 322 -2.44 -2.84 10.69
CA PRO A 322 -2.74 -2.37 12.04
C PRO A 322 -1.46 -2.19 12.86
N ILE A 323 -1.36 -1.08 13.60
CA ILE A 323 -0.27 -0.76 14.51
C ILE A 323 -0.75 -1.06 15.94
N ILE A 324 -0.26 -2.16 16.51
CA ILE A 324 -0.81 -2.74 17.74
C ILE A 324 -0.29 -2.14 19.05
N SER A 325 0.77 -1.33 19.00
CA SER A 325 1.35 -0.71 20.21
C SER A 325 2.01 0.64 19.92
N ALA A 326 2.06 1.50 20.94
CA ALA A 326 2.78 2.78 20.88
C ALA A 326 4.30 2.56 20.71
N GLU A 327 4.81 1.44 21.22
CA GLU A 327 6.20 1.02 21.09
C GLU A 327 6.56 0.68 19.65
N VAL A 328 5.70 -0.06 18.92
CA VAL A 328 5.85 -0.29 17.49
C VAL A 328 5.77 1.03 16.74
N PHE A 329 4.75 1.85 17.00
CA PHE A 329 4.61 3.17 16.38
C PHE A 329 5.88 4.02 16.52
N LYS A 330 6.43 4.11 17.74
CA LYS A 330 7.66 4.86 18.02
C LYS A 330 8.89 4.21 17.39
N SER A 331 8.93 2.88 17.28
CA SER A 331 10.07 2.17 16.69
C SER A 331 10.29 2.50 15.21
N HIS A 332 9.21 2.80 14.48
CA HIS A 332 9.22 3.28 13.09
C HIS A 332 9.46 4.80 12.97
N GLU A 333 9.73 5.50 14.08
CA GLU A 333 9.89 6.96 14.12
C GLU A 333 8.67 7.72 13.57
N PHE A 334 7.47 7.12 13.68
CA PHE A 334 6.23 7.77 13.31
C PHE A 334 5.86 8.90 14.27
N ASN A 335 5.10 9.86 13.75
CA ASN A 335 4.65 11.01 14.51
C ASN A 335 3.12 11.04 14.59
N TRP A 336 2.57 11.13 15.79
CA TRP A 336 1.11 11.18 16.02
C TRP A 336 0.42 12.33 15.27
N SER A 337 1.13 13.43 15.02
CA SER A 337 0.62 14.58 14.24
C SER A 337 0.61 14.39 12.72
N GLU A 338 1.10 13.25 12.25
CA GLU A 338 1.05 12.82 10.84
C GLU A 338 -0.09 11.83 10.58
N ILE A 339 -0.81 11.40 11.63
CA ILE A 339 -1.96 10.52 11.49
C ILE A 339 -3.12 11.30 10.87
N GLU A 340 -3.58 10.83 9.73
CA GLU A 340 -4.72 11.36 9.02
C GLU A 340 -6.01 10.71 9.51
N THR A 341 -7.05 11.51 9.73
CA THR A 341 -8.37 10.98 10.11
C THR A 341 -9.19 10.73 8.85
N VAL A 342 -9.65 9.49 8.68
CA VAL A 342 -10.49 9.05 7.55
C VAL A 342 -11.87 8.61 8.03
N SER A 343 -12.82 8.45 7.11
CA SER A 343 -14.11 7.82 7.43
C SER A 343 -13.95 6.30 7.57
N GLU A 344 -14.95 5.65 8.17
CA GLU A 344 -14.99 4.19 8.24
C GLU A 344 -15.12 3.58 6.84
N GLU A 345 -15.91 4.20 5.96
CA GLU A 345 -16.04 3.73 4.57
C GLU A 345 -14.69 3.79 3.82
N GLU A 346 -13.91 4.85 4.04
CA GLU A 346 -12.58 4.94 3.43
C GLU A 346 -11.62 3.90 3.99
N LEU A 347 -11.60 3.68 5.31
CA LEU A 347 -10.80 2.63 5.92
C LEU A 347 -11.16 1.25 5.33
N ASP A 348 -12.44 0.97 5.12
CA ASP A 348 -12.95 -0.30 4.59
C ASP A 348 -12.68 -0.51 3.09
N SER A 349 -12.30 0.54 2.36
CA SER A 349 -11.88 0.42 0.96
C SER A 349 -10.50 -0.26 0.79
N TYR A 350 -9.65 -0.20 1.83
CA TYR A 350 -8.34 -0.85 1.87
C TYR A 350 -8.46 -2.29 2.35
N ALA A 351 -7.70 -3.20 1.74
CA ALA A 351 -7.62 -4.58 2.21
C ALA A 351 -6.83 -4.63 3.53
N GLU A 352 -7.24 -5.50 4.45
CA GLU A 352 -6.50 -5.71 5.70
C GLU A 352 -5.15 -6.36 5.39
N GLY A 353 -4.07 -5.76 5.88
CA GLY A 353 -2.73 -6.33 5.83
C GLY A 353 -2.36 -7.02 7.13
N GLU A 354 -1.17 -7.62 7.14
CA GLU A 354 -0.53 -8.08 8.35
C GLU A 354 -0.29 -6.94 9.34
N VAL A 355 -0.27 -7.29 10.64
CA VAL A 355 0.13 -6.36 11.70
C VAL A 355 1.49 -5.76 11.38
N LEU A 356 1.63 -4.45 11.58
CA LEU A 356 2.92 -3.81 11.47
C LEU A 356 3.83 -4.28 12.63
N ASN A 357 4.91 -4.94 12.29
CA ASN A 357 5.92 -5.41 13.23
C ASN A 357 6.95 -4.32 13.58
N TYR A 358 7.83 -4.57 14.55
CA TYR A 358 9.05 -3.77 14.70
C TYR A 358 9.85 -3.75 13.38
N PRO A 359 10.54 -2.63 13.06
CA PRO A 359 11.41 -2.58 11.90
C PRO A 359 12.43 -3.71 11.89
N ASP A 360 12.73 -4.22 10.70
CA ASP A 360 13.80 -5.20 10.52
C ASP A 360 15.14 -4.64 11.04
N GLY A 361 15.93 -5.51 11.67
CA GLY A 361 17.15 -5.16 12.39
C GLY A 361 16.93 -4.76 13.85
N THR A 362 15.68 -4.63 14.32
CA THR A 362 15.41 -4.28 15.73
C THR A 362 15.85 -5.41 16.67
N LEU A 363 16.69 -5.10 17.65
CA LEU A 363 17.05 -6.02 18.73
C LEU A 363 16.00 -5.97 19.84
N VAL A 364 15.46 -7.14 20.20
CA VAL A 364 14.42 -7.26 21.24
C VAL A 364 14.75 -8.37 22.24
N LYS A 365 14.25 -8.24 23.46
CA LYS A 365 14.20 -9.30 24.46
C LYS A 365 12.88 -9.26 25.23
N GLY A 366 12.47 -10.42 25.75
CA GLY A 366 11.38 -10.52 26.71
C GLY A 366 11.87 -10.39 28.15
N SER A 367 11.17 -11.04 29.08
CA SER A 367 11.59 -11.16 30.48
C SER A 367 12.88 -11.98 30.64
N LYS A 368 13.08 -12.98 29.76
CA LYS A 368 14.26 -13.86 29.74
C LYS A 368 15.51 -13.16 29.19
N ALA A 369 16.66 -13.83 29.35
CA ALA A 369 17.96 -13.34 28.90
C ALA A 369 18.18 -13.45 27.38
N ALA A 370 17.43 -14.32 26.68
CA ALA A 370 17.57 -14.51 25.24
C ALA A 370 17.27 -13.21 24.47
N VAL A 371 18.16 -12.87 23.54
CA VAL A 371 18.06 -11.70 22.66
C VAL A 371 17.73 -12.18 21.25
N TYR A 372 16.86 -11.44 20.58
CA TYR A 372 16.40 -11.72 19.22
C TYR A 372 16.63 -10.50 18.34
N VAL A 373 16.87 -10.74 17.06
CA VAL A 373 16.73 -9.72 16.02
C VAL A 373 15.42 -9.95 15.27
N ILE A 374 14.62 -8.91 15.11
CA ILE A 374 13.43 -8.94 14.26
C ILE A 374 13.90 -8.76 12.81
N SER A 375 13.50 -9.68 11.94
CA SER A 375 13.87 -9.66 10.53
C SER A 375 12.86 -10.47 9.74
N GLU A 376 12.30 -9.87 8.68
CA GLU A 376 11.36 -10.50 7.76
C GLU A 376 10.10 -11.00 8.50
N GLY A 377 9.65 -10.24 9.50
CA GLY A 377 8.50 -10.60 10.34
C GLY A 377 8.73 -11.73 11.34
N ARG A 378 9.95 -12.27 11.44
CA ARG A 378 10.33 -13.34 12.39
C ARG A 378 11.23 -12.82 13.50
N LYS A 379 11.25 -13.53 14.63
CA LYS A 379 12.26 -13.34 15.69
C LYS A 379 13.40 -14.35 15.50
N LYS A 380 14.60 -13.88 15.20
CA LYS A 380 15.78 -14.72 15.01
C LYS A 380 16.64 -14.71 16.29
N PRO A 381 16.75 -15.82 17.04
CA PRO A 381 17.51 -15.85 18.29
C PRO A 381 19.01 -15.69 18.05
N ILE A 382 19.70 -14.93 18.89
CA ILE A 382 21.16 -14.79 18.82
C ILE A 382 21.80 -15.81 19.76
N ARG A 383 22.67 -16.68 19.23
CA ARG A 383 23.16 -17.87 19.94
C ARG A 383 23.83 -17.60 21.28
N SER A 384 24.65 -16.54 21.38
CA SER A 384 25.35 -16.20 22.61
C SER A 384 25.78 -14.73 22.65
N ALA A 385 26.27 -14.28 23.81
CA ALA A 385 26.83 -12.93 24.01
C ALA A 385 28.08 -12.68 23.14
N GLU A 386 28.89 -13.72 22.92
CA GLU A 386 30.06 -13.66 22.04
C GLU A 386 29.64 -13.51 20.58
N VAL A 387 28.57 -14.20 20.15
CA VAL A 387 28.00 -14.01 18.81
C VAL A 387 27.41 -12.62 18.66
N PHE A 388 26.66 -12.15 19.65
CA PHE A 388 26.08 -10.80 19.68
C PHE A 388 27.16 -9.72 19.47
N SER A 389 28.21 -9.76 20.29
CA SER A 389 29.30 -8.78 20.24
C SER A 389 30.18 -8.97 18.99
N GLY A 390 30.40 -10.22 18.57
CA GLY A 390 31.18 -10.56 17.38
C GLY A 390 30.54 -10.12 16.05
N LEU A 391 29.22 -9.95 16.03
CA LEU A 391 28.49 -9.37 14.90
C LEU A 391 28.34 -7.85 14.98
N GLY A 392 28.93 -7.21 15.99
CA GLY A 392 28.95 -5.76 16.17
C GLY A 392 27.68 -5.18 16.78
N TYR A 393 26.76 -6.02 17.27
CA TYR A 393 25.58 -5.56 17.99
C TYR A 393 25.97 -4.91 19.32
N LYS A 394 25.11 -4.00 19.78
CA LYS A 394 25.32 -3.17 20.96
C LYS A 394 24.22 -3.42 21.98
N TRP A 395 24.60 -3.70 23.22
CA TRP A 395 23.65 -4.09 24.28
C TRP A 395 22.65 -2.98 24.59
N GLU A 396 23.08 -1.72 24.48
CA GLU A 396 22.23 -0.54 24.66
C GLU A 396 21.14 -0.38 23.59
N ASN A 397 21.24 -1.09 22.46
CA ASN A 397 20.23 -1.07 21.40
C ASN A 397 19.10 -2.11 21.63
N ILE A 398 19.22 -2.98 22.64
CA ILE A 398 18.21 -4.01 22.92
C ILE A 398 16.97 -3.35 23.54
N LYS A 399 15.81 -3.58 22.93
CA LYS A 399 14.52 -3.19 23.48
C LYS A 399 13.93 -4.33 24.30
N THR A 400 13.53 -4.03 25.53
CA THR A 400 12.73 -4.99 26.32
C THR A 400 11.25 -4.81 25.98
N ILE A 401 10.61 -5.86 25.49
CA ILE A 401 9.19 -5.88 25.12
C ILE A 401 8.44 -6.92 25.97
N LYS A 402 7.10 -6.90 25.93
CA LYS A 402 6.29 -7.87 26.66
C LYS A 402 6.46 -9.26 26.05
N ASP A 403 6.49 -10.30 26.88
CA ASP A 403 6.59 -11.69 26.39
C ASP A 403 5.42 -12.06 25.46
N ALA A 404 4.21 -11.56 25.75
CA ALA A 404 3.04 -11.77 24.89
C ALA A 404 3.24 -11.19 23.47
N GLU A 405 3.88 -10.03 23.35
CA GLU A 405 4.20 -9.39 22.06
C GLU A 405 5.33 -10.15 21.35
N LEU A 406 6.39 -10.51 22.07
CA LEU A 406 7.48 -11.32 21.52
C LEU A 406 7.00 -12.70 21.03
N ASN A 407 5.98 -13.28 21.67
CA ASN A 407 5.43 -14.59 21.31
C ASN A 407 4.53 -14.56 20.06
N GLN A 408 4.13 -13.39 19.57
CA GLN A 408 3.41 -13.26 18.30
C GLN A 408 4.32 -13.47 17.08
N TYR A 409 5.62 -13.23 17.24
CA TYR A 409 6.60 -13.46 16.17
C TYR A 409 6.87 -14.96 16.01
N GLU A 410 6.76 -15.44 14.78
CA GLU A 410 7.23 -16.76 14.41
C GLU A 410 8.76 -16.85 14.63
N PRO A 411 9.26 -18.00 15.13
CA PRO A 411 10.69 -18.21 15.26
C PRO A 411 11.33 -18.23 13.86
N GLY A 412 12.48 -17.58 13.74
CA GLY A 412 13.36 -17.70 12.58
C GLY A 412 14.67 -18.41 12.92
N PRO A 413 15.57 -18.58 11.93
CA PRO A 413 16.85 -19.25 12.13
C PRO A 413 17.69 -18.59 13.21
N ILE A 414 18.43 -19.42 13.95
CA ILE A 414 19.39 -18.94 14.94
C ILE A 414 20.55 -18.21 14.27
N ILE A 415 20.87 -17.03 14.79
CA ILE A 415 22.02 -16.23 14.35
C ILE A 415 23.27 -16.75 15.06
N ILE A 416 24.25 -17.15 14.26
CA ILE A 416 25.55 -17.64 14.67
C ILE A 416 26.66 -16.74 14.11
N ARG A 417 27.93 -16.97 14.51
CA ARG A 417 29.06 -16.13 14.08
C ARG A 417 29.25 -16.13 12.55
N GLU A 418 28.87 -17.24 11.92
CA GLU A 418 29.00 -17.49 10.49
C GLU A 418 27.86 -16.86 9.69
N SER A 419 26.73 -16.52 10.33
CA SER A 419 25.57 -15.89 9.67
C SER A 419 25.94 -14.56 9.01
N SER A 420 25.28 -14.27 7.89
CA SER A 420 25.20 -12.92 7.35
C SER A 420 24.32 -12.05 8.24
N HIS A 421 24.57 -10.75 8.24
CA HIS A 421 23.69 -9.80 8.92
C HIS A 421 22.28 -9.83 8.30
N PRO A 422 21.22 -9.81 9.11
CA PRO A 422 19.84 -9.96 8.64
C PRO A 422 19.31 -8.68 7.98
N GLU A 423 18.13 -8.78 7.35
CA GLU A 423 17.36 -7.66 6.80
C GLU A 423 17.30 -6.48 7.78
N GLY A 424 17.45 -5.27 7.25
CA GLY A 424 17.41 -4.02 8.02
C GLY A 424 18.74 -3.65 8.70
N ALA A 425 19.71 -4.55 8.81
CA ALA A 425 21.00 -4.25 9.44
C ALA A 425 21.75 -3.13 8.71
N LEU A 426 22.34 -2.21 9.48
CA LEU A 426 23.17 -1.11 8.97
C LEU A 426 24.63 -1.44 9.20
N LEU A 427 25.42 -1.57 8.13
CA LEU A 427 26.81 -2.01 8.21
C LEU A 427 27.77 -0.90 7.80
N ARG A 428 28.87 -0.78 8.53
CA ARG A 428 30.02 0.05 8.19
C ARG A 428 31.30 -0.75 8.34
N VAL A 429 32.12 -0.80 7.30
CA VAL A 429 33.44 -1.43 7.40
C VAL A 429 34.32 -0.60 8.33
N LYS A 430 34.96 -1.27 9.29
CA LYS A 430 35.89 -0.62 10.25
C LYS A 430 36.94 0.22 9.51
N GLY A 431 37.08 1.48 9.91
CA GLY A 431 38.03 2.42 9.30
C GLY A 431 37.54 3.12 8.02
N THR A 432 36.29 2.88 7.59
CA THR A 432 35.67 3.54 6.44
C THR A 432 34.45 4.38 6.84
N ALA A 433 34.04 5.31 5.98
CA ALA A 433 32.84 6.12 6.20
C ALA A 433 31.56 5.55 5.57
N GLY A 434 31.69 4.62 4.61
CA GLY A 434 30.56 4.10 3.85
C GLY A 434 29.63 3.25 4.70
N VAL A 435 28.33 3.57 4.65
CA VAL A 435 27.27 2.81 5.32
C VAL A 435 26.41 2.10 4.28
N TYR A 436 26.05 0.86 4.59
CA TYR A 436 25.18 0.02 3.78
C TYR A 436 23.97 -0.41 4.61
N GLN A 437 22.81 -0.57 3.99
CA GLN A 437 21.68 -1.27 4.59
C GLN A 437 21.52 -2.64 3.95
N VAL A 438 21.36 -3.69 4.75
CA VAL A 438 20.95 -5.01 4.24
C VAL A 438 19.47 -4.92 3.86
N ARG A 439 19.16 -5.06 2.57
CA ARG A 439 17.79 -5.01 2.07
C ARG A 439 17.58 -5.94 0.87
N GLY A 440 16.69 -6.92 1.03
CA GLY A 440 16.43 -7.95 0.03
C GLY A 440 17.65 -8.84 -0.19
N GLY A 441 18.33 -9.24 0.88
CA GLY A 441 19.54 -10.08 0.79
C GLY A 441 20.79 -9.38 0.23
N LYS A 442 20.74 -8.10 -0.12
CA LYS A 442 21.88 -7.31 -0.64
C LYS A 442 22.24 -6.12 0.24
N LEU A 443 23.48 -5.67 0.14
CA LEU A 443 23.94 -4.39 0.70
C LEU A 443 23.55 -3.26 -0.24
N ARG A 444 22.70 -2.35 0.23
CA ARG A 444 22.34 -1.11 -0.46
C ARG A 444 23.25 0.02 0.01
N PRO A 445 24.17 0.55 -0.81
CA PRO A 445 24.99 1.69 -0.44
C PRO A 445 24.14 2.92 -0.10
N ILE A 446 24.48 3.61 0.98
CA ILE A 446 23.81 4.86 1.37
C ILE A 446 24.72 6.03 0.97
N GLN A 447 24.37 6.71 -0.12
CA GLN A 447 25.26 7.70 -0.75
C GLN A 447 25.35 9.03 -0.01
N SER A 448 24.39 9.33 0.84
CA SER A 448 24.35 10.63 1.51
C SER A 448 23.64 10.57 2.87
N LYS A 449 23.95 11.56 3.71
CA LYS A 449 23.30 11.74 5.01
C LYS A 449 21.81 12.02 4.84
N GLU A 450 21.40 12.71 3.77
CA GLU A 450 20.02 13.05 3.50
C GLU A 450 19.17 11.80 3.21
N ILE A 451 19.71 10.83 2.47
CA ILE A 451 19.07 9.52 2.23
C ILE A 451 19.00 8.72 3.53
N PHE A 452 20.08 8.72 4.31
CA PHE A 452 20.13 8.05 5.62
C PHE A 452 19.02 8.55 6.54
N GLU A 453 18.87 9.88 6.67
CA GLU A 453 17.86 10.52 7.50
C GLU A 453 16.44 10.38 6.92
N ALA A 454 16.28 10.44 5.59
CA ALA A 454 14.98 10.26 4.95
C ALA A 454 14.41 8.87 5.23
N ASN A 455 15.27 7.83 5.22
CA ASN A 455 14.91 6.46 5.58
C ASN A 455 14.79 6.21 7.10
N LYS A 456 14.85 7.27 7.93
CA LYS A 456 14.73 7.20 9.39
C LYS A 456 15.78 6.29 10.06
N LEU A 457 16.92 6.09 9.40
CA LEU A 457 18.00 5.25 9.88
C LEU A 457 18.77 5.96 11.00
N LYS A 458 19.42 5.18 11.88
CA LYS A 458 20.07 5.72 13.08
C LYS A 458 21.53 5.31 13.16
N TRP A 459 22.39 6.31 13.38
CA TRP A 459 23.83 6.08 13.52
C TRP A 459 24.20 5.12 14.66
N ARG A 460 23.41 5.11 15.76
CA ARG A 460 23.64 4.17 16.87
C ARG A 460 23.41 2.70 16.48
N GLU A 461 22.57 2.45 15.48
CA GLU A 461 22.22 1.13 14.96
C GLU A 461 23.21 0.64 13.89
N VAL A 462 24.16 1.49 13.48
CA VAL A 462 25.24 1.10 12.56
C VAL A 462 26.22 0.17 13.28
N LEU A 463 26.37 -1.02 12.71
CA LEU A 463 27.26 -2.10 13.13
C LEU A 463 28.62 -1.93 12.45
N GLU A 464 29.69 -1.97 13.23
CA GLU A 464 31.04 -2.04 12.67
C GLU A 464 31.40 -3.48 12.32
N VAL A 465 31.77 -3.71 11.06
CA VAL A 465 32.05 -5.05 10.53
C VAL A 465 33.42 -5.12 9.86
N THR A 466 33.95 -6.33 9.71
CA THR A 466 35.14 -6.59 8.89
C THR A 466 34.79 -6.64 7.40
N ASN A 467 35.81 -6.54 6.53
CA ASN A 467 35.61 -6.77 5.09
C ASN A 467 35.10 -8.19 4.80
N GLU A 468 35.56 -9.20 5.55
CA GLU A 468 35.10 -10.58 5.40
C GLU A 468 33.59 -10.71 5.69
N GLN A 469 33.10 -10.07 6.76
CA GLN A 469 31.68 -10.06 7.09
C GLN A 469 30.85 -9.34 6.03
N LYS A 470 31.32 -8.17 5.55
CA LYS A 470 30.66 -7.43 4.47
C LYS A 470 30.58 -8.26 3.18
N ASN A 471 31.66 -8.93 2.79
CA ASN A 471 31.75 -9.68 1.54
C ASN A 471 30.90 -10.95 1.50
N LYS A 472 30.24 -11.33 2.61
CA LYS A 472 29.21 -12.39 2.62
C LYS A 472 27.91 -11.98 1.95
N ILE A 473 27.69 -10.67 1.78
CA ILE A 473 26.46 -10.11 1.22
C ILE A 473 26.83 -9.36 -0.05
N GLU A 474 26.15 -9.68 -1.15
CA GLU A 474 26.36 -9.00 -2.43
C GLU A 474 25.96 -7.52 -2.33
N ILE A 475 26.69 -6.64 -3.00
CA ILE A 475 26.34 -5.22 -3.07
C ILE A 475 25.31 -5.03 -4.19
N GLY A 476 24.14 -4.49 -3.85
CA GLY A 476 23.09 -4.13 -4.80
C GLY A 476 23.02 -2.62 -5.03
N LYS A 477 21.88 -2.18 -5.59
CA LYS A 477 21.56 -0.76 -5.84
C LYS A 477 21.73 0.12 -4.60
N GLU A 478 22.11 1.38 -4.81
CA GLU A 478 22.04 2.39 -3.76
C GLU A 478 20.63 2.54 -3.16
N LEU A 479 20.58 2.79 -1.87
CA LEU A 479 19.33 3.05 -1.18
C LEU A 479 18.75 4.38 -1.69
N SER A 480 17.50 4.35 -2.17
CA SER A 480 16.79 5.55 -2.61
C SER A 480 16.11 6.26 -1.43
N TYR A 481 15.55 7.44 -1.69
CA TYR A 481 14.57 8.04 -0.79
C TYR A 481 13.34 7.13 -0.66
N PRO A 482 12.76 7.00 0.55
CA PRO A 482 11.62 6.12 0.77
C PRO A 482 10.32 6.73 0.24
N ASP A 483 9.34 5.86 -0.01
CA ASP A 483 7.96 6.26 -0.29
C ASP A 483 7.44 7.20 0.81
N GLY A 484 6.66 8.21 0.40
CA GLY A 484 6.17 9.27 1.27
C GLY A 484 7.11 10.49 1.37
N THR A 485 8.30 10.45 0.75
CA THR A 485 9.22 11.60 0.76
C THR A 485 8.76 12.69 -0.21
N LEU A 486 8.53 13.90 0.31
CA LEU A 486 8.31 15.09 -0.50
C LEU A 486 9.64 15.67 -0.98
N ILE A 487 9.78 15.84 -2.28
CA ILE A 487 11.00 16.32 -2.93
C ILE A 487 10.73 17.50 -3.86
N LYS A 488 11.78 18.30 -4.10
CA LYS A 488 11.86 19.26 -5.20
C LYS A 488 13.30 19.39 -5.70
N THR A 489 13.46 19.98 -6.88
CA THR A 489 14.75 20.50 -7.38
C THR A 489 14.56 21.96 -7.80
N GLU A 490 15.65 22.69 -8.02
CA GLU A 490 15.59 24.06 -8.53
C GLU A 490 14.77 24.15 -9.82
N GLY A 491 13.87 25.13 -9.91
CA GLY A 491 12.98 25.32 -11.06
C GLY A 491 11.81 24.33 -11.21
N ALA A 492 11.70 23.32 -10.34
CA ALA A 492 10.61 22.32 -10.38
C ALA A 492 9.57 22.53 -9.27
N GLY A 493 8.36 22.01 -9.52
CA GLY A 493 7.30 21.90 -8.52
C GLY A 493 7.60 20.87 -7.42
N VAL A 494 6.61 20.60 -6.58
CA VAL A 494 6.71 19.62 -5.48
C VAL A 494 6.25 18.24 -5.96
N TYR A 495 7.00 17.21 -5.60
CA TYR A 495 6.68 15.82 -5.94
C TYR A 495 6.71 14.94 -4.69
N LEU A 496 5.85 13.91 -4.67
CA LEU A 496 5.93 12.82 -3.70
C LEU A 496 6.64 11.62 -4.32
N ILE A 497 7.58 11.02 -3.62
CA ILE A 497 8.12 9.70 -4.00
C ILE A 497 7.14 8.63 -3.58
N GLU A 498 6.74 7.78 -4.53
CA GLU A 498 5.85 6.65 -4.28
C GLU A 498 6.12 5.53 -5.28
N GLN A 499 6.37 4.32 -4.78
CA GLN A 499 6.55 3.10 -5.57
C GLN A 499 7.61 3.24 -6.67
N GLY A 500 8.67 4.01 -6.40
CA GLY A 500 9.77 4.24 -7.34
C GLY A 500 9.54 5.37 -8.35
N GLU A 501 8.38 6.03 -8.32
CA GLU A 501 8.06 7.18 -9.16
C GLU A 501 8.07 8.49 -8.35
N LYS A 502 8.28 9.63 -9.01
CA LYS A 502 7.99 10.96 -8.46
C LYS A 502 6.63 11.43 -8.99
N ARG A 503 5.65 11.62 -8.11
CA ARG A 503 4.29 12.04 -8.44
C ARG A 503 4.11 13.54 -8.23
N PRO A 504 3.80 14.34 -9.27
CA PRO A 504 3.66 15.80 -9.13
C PRO A 504 2.45 16.18 -8.26
N ILE A 505 2.61 17.23 -7.46
CA ILE A 505 1.53 17.94 -6.77
C ILE A 505 1.45 19.33 -7.41
N LYS A 506 0.42 19.59 -8.22
CA LYS A 506 0.40 20.77 -9.11
C LYS A 506 -0.05 22.07 -8.44
N SER A 507 -0.76 21.99 -7.31
CA SER A 507 -1.30 23.18 -6.62
C SER A 507 -1.01 23.17 -5.12
N ALA A 508 -0.99 24.37 -4.52
CA ALA A 508 -0.89 24.54 -3.08
C ALA A 508 -2.11 23.94 -2.35
N ASP A 509 -3.29 24.02 -2.96
CA ASP A 509 -4.53 23.46 -2.42
C ASP A 509 -4.48 21.94 -2.37
N ASP A 510 -4.02 21.28 -3.45
CA ASP A 510 -3.80 19.83 -3.47
C ASP A 510 -2.77 19.42 -2.41
N PHE A 511 -1.68 20.17 -2.26
CA PHE A 511 -0.66 19.91 -1.25
C PHE A 511 -1.22 19.97 0.18
N GLN A 512 -2.03 21.00 0.46
CA GLN A 512 -2.63 21.21 1.78
C GLN A 512 -3.74 20.20 2.07
N SER A 513 -4.60 19.87 1.11
CA SER A 513 -5.69 18.92 1.34
C SER A 513 -5.23 17.45 1.39
N LEU A 514 -4.03 17.16 0.89
CA LEU A 514 -3.28 15.92 1.21
C LEU A 514 -2.62 15.94 2.60
N ASN A 515 -2.86 16.98 3.41
CA ASN A 515 -2.33 17.16 4.75
C ASN A 515 -0.79 17.16 4.82
N TYR A 516 -0.13 17.60 3.74
CA TYR A 516 1.31 17.79 3.72
C TYR A 516 1.73 19.14 4.28
N LYS A 517 2.93 19.21 4.84
CA LYS A 517 3.49 20.42 5.45
C LYS A 517 4.69 20.88 4.63
N TRP A 518 4.74 22.15 4.25
CA TRP A 518 5.82 22.70 3.41
C TRP A 518 7.24 22.41 3.95
N ARG A 519 7.38 22.37 5.28
CA ARG A 519 8.64 22.02 5.97
C ARG A 519 9.12 20.56 5.74
N GLN A 520 8.27 19.68 5.24
CA GLN A 520 8.61 18.28 4.93
C GLN A 520 9.31 18.14 3.57
N ILE A 521 9.27 19.18 2.72
CA ILE A 521 9.85 19.14 1.38
C ILE A 521 11.39 19.15 1.47
N LYS A 522 12.02 18.16 0.84
CA LYS A 522 13.48 18.08 0.69
C LYS A 522 13.90 18.58 -0.69
N THR A 523 14.84 19.52 -0.74
CA THR A 523 15.52 19.86 -2.00
C THR A 523 16.57 18.81 -2.29
N ILE A 524 16.53 18.20 -3.47
CA ILE A 524 17.47 17.15 -3.89
C ILE A 524 18.23 17.56 -5.17
N PRO A 525 19.41 16.98 -5.46
CA PRO A 525 20.15 17.29 -6.68
C PRO A 525 19.36 16.96 -7.96
N ALA A 526 19.47 17.81 -8.98
CA ALA A 526 18.77 17.64 -10.26
C ALA A 526 19.04 16.29 -10.93
N LYS A 527 20.27 15.76 -10.83
CA LYS A 527 20.62 14.43 -11.35
C LYS A 527 19.77 13.32 -10.70
N THR A 528 19.67 13.31 -9.37
CA THR A 528 18.85 12.34 -8.62
C THR A 528 17.37 12.53 -8.92
N PHE A 529 16.91 13.79 -8.98
CA PHE A 529 15.53 14.11 -9.32
C PHE A 529 15.16 13.60 -10.72
N ASN A 530 15.99 13.86 -11.73
CA ASN A 530 15.72 13.50 -13.12
C ASN A 530 15.81 12.00 -13.41
N ALA A 531 16.53 11.23 -12.59
CA ALA A 531 16.60 9.77 -12.69
C ALA A 531 15.32 9.05 -12.21
N LEU A 532 14.45 9.72 -11.45
CA LEU A 532 13.17 9.15 -11.01
C LEU A 532 12.11 9.28 -12.12
N PRO A 533 11.45 8.17 -12.52
CA PRO A 533 10.31 8.20 -13.43
C PRO A 533 9.19 9.10 -12.91
N VAL A 534 8.55 9.85 -13.79
CA VAL A 534 7.41 10.70 -13.44
C VAL A 534 6.16 9.84 -13.36
N GLY A 535 5.56 9.80 -12.18
CA GLY A 535 4.28 9.15 -11.94
C GLY A 535 3.10 10.10 -12.15
N ARG A 536 1.89 9.59 -11.91
CA ARG A 536 0.65 10.38 -12.05
C ARG A 536 0.57 11.49 -10.99
N GLU A 537 -0.08 12.59 -11.35
CA GLU A 537 -0.39 13.68 -10.42
C GLU A 537 -1.12 13.16 -9.17
N LEU A 538 -0.81 13.79 -8.05
CA LEU A 538 -1.54 13.69 -6.80
C LEU A 538 -2.50 14.86 -6.69
N ILE A 539 -3.78 14.55 -6.85
CA ILE A 539 -4.87 15.49 -6.64
C ILE A 539 -5.30 15.35 -5.19
N GLY A 540 -5.58 16.46 -4.53
CA GLY A 540 -6.02 16.52 -3.16
C GLY A 540 -7.43 15.99 -2.93
N ARG A 541 -7.92 16.22 -1.72
CA ARG A 541 -9.34 16.07 -1.35
C ARG A 541 -10.05 17.41 -1.49
#